data_AF-A0AA42YBI3-F1
#
_entry.id   AF-A0AA42YBI3-F1
#
_cell.length_a   1.000
_cell.length_b   1.000
_cell.length_c   1.000
_cell.angle_alpha   90.00
_cell.angle_beta   90.00
_cell.angle_gamma   90.00
#
_symmetry.space_group_name_H-M   'P 1'
#
loop_
_entity.id
_entity.type
_entity.pdbx_description
1 polymer ?
#
loop_
_entity_poly.entity_id
_entity_poly.type
_entity_poly.pdbx_seq_one_letter_code
_entity_poly.pdbx_strand_id
1 'polypeptide(L)'
;MTSFALPVPVPVASSLESYIQTVNRFPILSRQQEIALGRRLRDTDDVEAARELVLSHLRVVVAIARGYMGYGLPQADLIQEGNIGLMKAVKRFDPERGVRLVSFAVHWIRAEIHEFILRNWRIVKIATTKAQRKLFFNLRSLKQSLSTLGPEEVTAIAQQLGVKPGEVVEMEKRFAGQDVALEPMCDDEGETYAPISYLAADDAEPGGTLEHEESERLRRAGL
;
A
#
# COMPACT_ATOMS: atom_id res chain seq x y z
N MET A 1 -38.49 -2.04 22.64
CA MET A 1 -37.31 -2.89 22.35
C MET A 1 -37.51 -3.50 20.98
N THR A 2 -36.90 -2.93 19.94
CA THR A 2 -36.95 -3.45 18.56
C THR A 2 -35.52 -3.57 18.09
N SER A 3 -34.97 -4.78 18.21
CA SER A 3 -33.62 -5.12 17.76
C SER A 3 -33.59 -5.14 16.24
N PHE A 4 -32.98 -4.13 15.62
CA PHE A 4 -32.61 -4.15 14.21
C PHE A 4 -31.36 -5.02 14.04
N ALA A 5 -31.55 -6.34 13.95
CA ALA A 5 -30.53 -7.24 13.47
C ALA A 5 -30.46 -7.11 11.94
N LEU A 6 -29.51 -6.31 11.43
CA LEU A 6 -29.15 -6.35 10.02
C LEU A 6 -28.43 -7.68 9.77
N PRO A 7 -28.97 -8.59 8.93
CA PRO A 7 -28.26 -9.80 8.56
C PRO A 7 -27.06 -9.37 7.72
N VAL A 8 -25.85 -9.53 8.27
CA VAL A 8 -24.62 -9.46 7.49
C VAL A 8 -24.64 -10.71 6.61
N PRO A 9 -24.89 -10.62 5.29
CA PRO A 9 -24.89 -11.79 4.44
C PRO A 9 -23.43 -12.22 4.31
N VAL A 10 -23.09 -13.39 4.84
CA VAL A 10 -21.78 -14.01 4.59
C VAL A 10 -21.83 -14.55 3.16
N PRO A 11 -21.14 -13.95 2.17
CA PRO A 11 -21.20 -14.41 0.80
C PRO A 11 -20.26 -15.60 0.64
N VAL A 12 -20.78 -16.68 0.06
CA VAL A 12 -20.08 -17.95 -0.23
C VAL A 12 -19.09 -17.84 -1.41
N ALA A 13 -18.67 -16.61 -1.75
CA ALA A 13 -17.54 -16.30 -2.61
C ALA A 13 -17.05 -14.91 -2.21
N SER A 14 -15.90 -14.87 -1.54
CA SER A 14 -15.21 -13.68 -1.03
C SER A 14 -14.61 -12.82 -2.16
N SER A 15 -15.41 -12.44 -3.15
CA SER A 15 -14.96 -11.56 -4.23
C SER A 15 -15.03 -10.09 -3.80
N LEU A 16 -14.02 -9.32 -4.19
CA LEU A 16 -13.96 -7.87 -3.97
C LEU A 16 -15.23 -7.16 -4.47
N GLU A 17 -15.83 -7.65 -5.55
CA GLU A 17 -17.06 -7.14 -6.12
C GLU A 17 -18.26 -7.26 -5.17
N SER A 18 -18.40 -8.39 -4.47
CA SER A 18 -19.46 -8.60 -3.48
C SER A 18 -19.31 -7.63 -2.30
N TYR A 19 -18.08 -7.38 -1.86
CA TYR A 19 -17.79 -6.37 -0.84
C TYR A 19 -18.20 -4.96 -1.33
N ILE A 20 -17.80 -4.57 -2.54
CA ILE A 20 -18.15 -3.26 -3.10
C ILE A 20 -19.67 -3.11 -3.23
N GLN A 21 -20.37 -4.15 -3.67
CA GLN A 21 -21.84 -4.13 -3.75
C GLN A 21 -22.48 -3.94 -2.38
N THR A 22 -21.99 -4.65 -1.36
CA THR A 22 -22.48 -4.55 0.01
C THR A 22 -22.27 -3.14 0.58
N VAL A 23 -21.07 -2.59 0.41
CA VAL A 23 -20.71 -1.24 0.87
C VAL A 23 -21.60 -0.15 0.25
N ASN A 24 -21.98 -0.31 -1.02
CA ASN A 24 -22.84 0.65 -1.70
C ASN A 24 -24.30 0.63 -1.21
N ARG A 25 -24.74 -0.45 -0.54
CA ARG A 25 -26.10 -0.59 0.01
C ARG A 25 -26.29 0.13 1.35
N PHE A 26 -25.23 0.44 2.09
CA PHE A 26 -25.36 1.15 3.38
C PHE A 26 -25.98 2.53 3.18
N PRO A 27 -26.93 2.96 4.03
CA PRO A 27 -27.58 4.26 3.86
C PRO A 27 -26.59 5.42 4.02
N ILE A 28 -26.79 6.49 3.25
CA ILE A 28 -26.02 7.73 3.41
C ILE A 28 -26.64 8.51 4.57
N LEU A 29 -25.80 8.89 5.54
CA LEU A 29 -26.24 9.71 6.66
C LEU A 29 -26.49 11.16 6.23
N SER A 30 -27.57 11.73 6.75
CA SER A 30 -27.80 13.16 6.71
C SER A 30 -26.82 13.89 7.64
N ARG A 31 -26.62 15.19 7.42
CA ARG A 31 -25.78 16.01 8.31
C ARG A 31 -26.24 15.95 9.77
N GLN A 32 -27.54 15.94 10.02
CA GLN A 32 -28.09 15.88 11.38
C GLN A 32 -27.78 14.53 12.05
N GLN A 33 -27.92 13.43 11.31
CA GLN A 33 -27.58 12.09 11.81
C GLN A 33 -26.08 11.98 12.12
N GLU A 34 -25.23 12.51 11.24
CA GLU A 34 -23.78 12.53 11.42
C GLU A 34 -23.36 13.28 12.69
N ILE A 35 -23.98 14.44 12.96
CA ILE A 35 -23.75 15.21 14.19
C ILE A 35 -24.25 14.44 15.42
N ALA A 36 -25.45 13.86 15.36
CA ALA A 36 -26.01 13.10 16.48
C ALA A 36 -25.15 11.88 16.84
N LEU A 37 -24.73 11.11 15.83
CA LEU A 37 -23.83 9.96 16.01
C LEU A 37 -22.44 10.41 16.47
N GLY A 38 -21.90 11.50 15.93
CA GLY A 38 -20.62 12.06 16.35
C GLY A 38 -20.62 12.52 17.80
N ARG A 39 -21.71 13.15 18.28
CA ARG A 39 -21.87 13.55 19.68
C ARG A 39 -21.97 12.34 20.60
N ARG A 40 -22.79 11.33 20.24
CA ARG A 40 -22.87 10.06 20.99
C ARG A 40 -21.52 9.39 21.11
N LEU A 41 -20.79 9.28 20.01
CA LEU A 41 -19.45 8.70 20.03
C LEU A 41 -18.50 9.50 20.95
N ARG A 42 -18.50 10.83 20.87
CA ARG A 42 -17.62 11.67 21.70
C ARG A 42 -17.97 11.62 23.18
N ASP A 43 -19.25 11.70 23.51
CA ASP A 43 -19.72 11.90 24.89
C ASP A 43 -19.84 10.58 25.67
N THR A 44 -20.13 9.47 24.98
CA THR A 44 -20.37 8.16 25.64
C THR A 44 -19.50 7.02 25.12
N ASP A 45 -18.54 7.28 24.22
CA ASP A 45 -17.70 6.26 23.55
C ASP A 45 -18.54 5.13 22.90
N ASP A 46 -19.68 5.52 22.31
CA ASP A 46 -20.66 4.59 21.75
C ASP A 46 -20.13 3.89 20.48
N VAL A 47 -19.78 2.62 20.64
CA VAL A 47 -19.23 1.77 19.57
C VAL A 47 -20.23 1.58 18.42
N GLU A 48 -21.53 1.52 18.70
CA GLU A 48 -22.54 1.39 17.64
C GLU A 48 -22.66 2.69 16.84
N ALA A 49 -22.52 3.85 17.49
CA ALA A 49 -22.46 5.13 16.78
C ALA A 49 -21.22 5.22 15.86
N ALA A 50 -20.05 4.76 16.34
CA ALA A 50 -18.86 4.65 15.50
C ALA A 50 -19.09 3.69 14.31
N ARG A 51 -19.73 2.54 14.55
CA ARG A 51 -20.03 1.55 13.51
C ARG A 51 -20.91 2.15 12.42
N GLU A 52 -21.99 2.82 12.78
CA GLU A 52 -22.88 3.48 11.81
C GLU A 52 -22.15 4.55 10.98
N LEU A 53 -21.34 5.39 11.64
CA LEU A 53 -20.51 6.40 10.97
C LEU A 53 -19.51 5.77 10.00
N VAL A 54 -18.87 4.65 10.36
CA VAL A 54 -17.93 3.96 9.47
C VAL A 54 -18.66 3.35 8.28
N LEU A 55 -19.70 2.55 8.53
CA LEU A 55 -20.42 1.79 7.49
C LEU A 55 -21.01 2.71 6.41
N SER A 56 -21.59 3.85 6.78
CA SER A 56 -22.16 4.80 5.81
C SER A 56 -21.12 5.44 4.89
N HIS A 57 -19.85 5.46 5.30
CA HIS A 57 -18.75 6.14 4.62
C HIS A 57 -17.78 5.19 3.88
N LEU A 58 -17.95 3.87 4.01
CA LEU A 58 -17.10 2.88 3.32
C LEU A 58 -17.06 3.08 1.80
N ARG A 59 -18.16 3.54 1.18
CA ARG A 59 -18.22 3.81 -0.27
C ARG A 59 -17.19 4.86 -0.73
N VAL A 60 -16.88 5.82 0.14
CA VAL A 60 -15.90 6.89 -0.14
C VAL A 60 -14.49 6.31 -0.11
N VAL A 61 -14.22 5.38 0.81
CA VAL A 61 -12.93 4.67 0.86
C VAL A 61 -12.69 3.92 -0.44
N VAL A 62 -13.69 3.18 -0.93
CA VAL A 62 -13.60 2.46 -2.22
C VAL A 62 -13.30 3.43 -3.37
N ALA A 63 -13.97 4.58 -3.41
CA ALA A 63 -13.74 5.59 -4.44
C ALA A 63 -12.32 6.17 -4.38
N ILE A 64 -11.79 6.43 -3.18
CA ILE A 64 -10.43 6.94 -3.00
C ILE A 64 -9.39 5.88 -3.39
N ALA A 65 -9.56 4.63 -2.93
CA ALA A 65 -8.63 3.53 -3.18
C ALA A 65 -8.45 3.23 -4.68
N ARG A 66 -9.50 3.41 -5.50
CA ARG A 66 -9.41 3.28 -6.97
C ARG A 66 -8.36 4.20 -7.60
N GLY A 67 -8.11 5.38 -7.03
CA GLY A 67 -7.08 6.29 -7.52
C GLY A 67 -5.64 5.74 -7.39
N TYR A 68 -5.44 4.67 -6.63
CA TYR A 68 -4.13 4.09 -6.31
C TYR A 68 -3.86 2.74 -6.97
N MET A 69 -4.74 2.27 -7.87
CA MET A 69 -4.52 0.99 -8.57
C MET A 69 -3.25 0.98 -9.45
N GLY A 70 -2.75 2.15 -9.87
CA GLY A 70 -1.57 2.28 -10.72
C GLY A 70 -0.23 1.86 -10.09
N TYR A 71 -0.21 1.52 -8.79
CA TYR A 71 0.98 1.06 -8.07
C TYR A 71 1.21 -0.46 -8.12
N GLY A 72 0.27 -1.23 -8.69
CA GLY A 72 0.39 -2.69 -8.83
C GLY A 72 0.10 -3.49 -7.55
N LEU A 73 -0.53 -2.85 -6.55
CA LEU A 73 -0.95 -3.49 -5.30
C LEU A 73 -2.40 -3.98 -5.39
N PRO A 74 -2.78 -5.05 -4.68
CA PRO A 74 -4.15 -5.54 -4.66
C PRO A 74 -5.12 -4.46 -4.18
N GLN A 75 -6.21 -4.24 -4.94
CA GLN A 75 -7.20 -3.21 -4.61
C GLN A 75 -7.88 -3.47 -3.26
N ALA A 76 -8.08 -4.75 -2.91
CA ALA A 76 -8.65 -5.13 -1.61
C ALA A 76 -7.80 -4.59 -0.45
N ASP A 77 -6.48 -4.72 -0.52
CA ASP A 77 -5.58 -4.25 0.54
C ASP A 77 -5.60 -2.72 0.66
N LEU A 78 -5.60 -2.01 -0.47
CA LEU A 78 -5.74 -0.54 -0.49
C LEU A 78 -7.04 -0.08 0.17
N ILE A 79 -8.14 -0.80 -0.05
CA ILE A 79 -9.43 -0.51 0.58
C ILE A 79 -9.36 -0.78 2.08
N GLN A 80 -8.74 -1.89 2.50
CA GLN A 80 -8.61 -2.24 3.92
C GLN A 80 -7.81 -1.19 4.69
N GLU A 81 -6.69 -0.72 4.13
CA GLU A 81 -5.88 0.34 4.74
C GLU A 81 -6.62 1.69 4.75
N GLY A 82 -7.38 1.98 3.69
CA GLY A 82 -8.27 3.12 3.67
C GLY A 82 -9.37 3.03 4.74
N ASN A 83 -9.90 1.84 5.02
CA ASN A 83 -10.90 1.60 6.07
C ASN A 83 -10.28 1.86 7.46
N ILE A 84 -9.03 1.43 7.68
CA ILE A 84 -8.28 1.76 8.91
C ILE A 84 -8.13 3.28 9.05
N GLY A 85 -7.84 3.98 7.96
CA GLY A 85 -7.80 5.45 7.93
C GLY A 85 -9.14 6.09 8.29
N LEU A 86 -10.24 5.57 7.76
CA LEU A 86 -11.58 6.01 8.11
C LEU A 86 -11.89 5.79 9.60
N MET A 87 -11.56 4.62 10.15
CA MET A 87 -11.74 4.34 11.59
C MET A 87 -10.94 5.31 12.47
N LYS A 88 -9.68 5.59 12.08
CA LYS A 88 -8.81 6.58 12.74
C LYS A 88 -9.38 7.99 12.66
N ALA A 89 -10.06 8.34 11.57
CA ALA A 89 -10.75 9.62 11.42
C ALA A 89 -12.00 9.71 12.28
N VAL A 90 -12.86 8.69 12.27
CA VAL A 90 -14.09 8.65 13.07
C VAL A 90 -13.79 8.80 14.56
N LYS A 91 -12.73 8.13 15.06
CA LYS A 91 -12.30 8.27 16.46
C LYS A 91 -11.87 9.70 16.85
N ARG A 92 -11.41 10.51 15.89
CA ARG A 92 -10.90 11.88 16.12
C ARG A 92 -11.83 12.96 15.57
N PHE A 93 -13.00 12.57 15.08
CA PHE A 93 -13.92 13.49 14.45
C PHE A 93 -14.62 14.33 15.51
N ASP A 94 -14.63 15.64 15.29
CA ASP A 94 -15.29 16.59 16.17
C ASP A 94 -16.52 17.18 15.45
N PRO A 95 -17.75 16.82 15.86
CA PRO A 95 -18.97 17.27 15.21
C PRO A 95 -19.25 18.77 15.39
N GLU A 96 -18.66 19.44 16.40
CA GLU A 96 -18.93 20.86 16.65
C GLU A 96 -18.19 21.79 15.68
N ARG A 97 -17.19 21.28 14.95
CA ARG A 97 -16.45 22.05 13.95
C ARG A 97 -17.26 22.39 12.70
N GLY A 98 -18.48 21.83 12.56
CA GLY A 98 -19.40 22.14 11.46
C GLY A 98 -18.99 21.60 10.09
N VAL A 99 -17.90 20.81 10.01
CA VAL A 99 -17.43 20.16 8.79
C VAL A 99 -18.03 18.77 8.65
N ARG A 100 -18.20 18.29 7.41
CA ARG A 100 -18.62 16.91 7.15
C ARG A 100 -17.50 15.94 7.50
N LEU A 101 -17.85 14.78 8.05
CA LEU A 101 -16.96 13.66 8.34
C LEU A 101 -16.18 13.25 7.09
N VAL A 102 -16.82 13.21 5.92
CA VAL A 102 -16.13 12.93 4.63
C VAL A 102 -14.94 13.87 4.44
N SER A 103 -15.15 15.18 4.59
CA SER A 103 -14.12 16.19 4.37
C SER A 103 -12.94 16.00 5.32
N PHE A 104 -13.21 15.60 6.56
CA PHE A 104 -12.18 15.29 7.54
C PHE A 104 -11.46 13.96 7.24
N ALA A 105 -12.22 12.91 6.94
CA ALA A 105 -11.73 11.55 6.79
C ALA A 105 -10.86 11.34 5.55
N VAL A 106 -11.09 12.09 4.47
CA VAL A 106 -10.31 11.97 3.21
C VAL A 106 -8.80 12.06 3.47
N HIS A 107 -8.35 12.96 4.36
CA HIS A 107 -6.93 13.11 4.66
C HIS A 107 -6.35 11.88 5.38
N TRP A 108 -7.10 11.30 6.32
CA TRP A 108 -6.71 10.08 7.04
C TRP A 108 -6.69 8.87 6.12
N ILE A 109 -7.72 8.71 5.27
CA ILE A 109 -7.82 7.61 4.31
C ILE A 109 -6.62 7.65 3.36
N ARG A 110 -6.32 8.82 2.77
CA ARG A 110 -5.16 8.96 1.87
C ARG A 110 -3.83 8.72 2.59
N ALA A 111 -3.70 9.19 3.84
CA ALA A 111 -2.47 9.01 4.61
C ALA A 111 -2.16 7.54 4.87
N GLU A 112 -3.17 6.75 5.29
CA GLU A 112 -2.99 5.31 5.53
C GLU A 112 -2.70 4.56 4.24
N ILE A 113 -3.44 4.84 3.16
CA ILE A 113 -3.18 4.24 1.84
C ILE A 113 -1.76 4.57 1.36
N HIS A 114 -1.32 5.84 1.49
CA HIS A 114 0.04 6.23 1.13
C HIS A 114 1.10 5.48 1.94
N GLU A 115 0.90 5.36 3.25
CA GLU A 115 1.84 4.66 4.12
C GLU A 115 1.92 3.17 3.78
N PHE A 116 0.78 2.53 3.46
CA PHE A 116 0.74 1.15 2.99
C PHE A 116 1.49 0.98 1.66
N ILE A 117 1.24 1.86 0.68
CA ILE A 117 1.92 1.79 -0.62
C ILE A 117 3.44 1.90 -0.41
N LEU A 118 3.91 2.87 0.36
CA LEU A 118 5.34 3.06 0.62
C LEU A 118 6.00 1.83 1.28
N ARG A 119 5.26 1.11 2.14
CA ARG A 119 5.78 -0.06 2.85
C ARG A 119 5.78 -1.34 2.01
N ASN A 120 4.88 -1.44 1.03
CA ASN A 120 4.60 -2.70 0.33
C ASN A 120 4.83 -2.65 -1.19
N TRP A 121 5.22 -1.51 -1.77
CA TRP A 121 5.41 -1.38 -3.22
C TRP A 121 6.55 -2.25 -3.79
N ARG A 122 7.58 -2.51 -2.99
CA ARG A 122 8.75 -3.34 -3.33
C ARG A 122 9.20 -4.13 -2.11
N ILE A 123 9.87 -5.26 -2.34
CA ILE A 123 10.46 -6.08 -1.28
C ILE A 123 11.48 -5.25 -0.49
N VAL A 124 12.35 -4.54 -1.20
CA VAL A 124 13.28 -3.58 -0.58
C VAL A 124 12.55 -2.27 -0.32
N LYS A 125 12.39 -1.93 0.95
CA LYS A 125 11.71 -0.70 1.38
C LYS A 125 12.46 0.52 0.88
N ILE A 126 11.73 1.42 0.23
CA ILE A 126 12.27 2.68 -0.29
C ILE A 126 11.49 3.89 0.29
N ALA A 127 11.98 5.10 0.01
CA ALA A 127 11.31 6.34 0.40
C ALA A 127 11.14 6.55 1.91
N THR A 128 12.24 6.37 2.64
CA THR A 128 12.30 6.67 4.08
C THR A 128 12.37 8.17 4.34
N THR A 129 12.90 8.96 3.40
CA THR A 129 13.05 10.42 3.57
C THR A 129 11.86 11.21 3.03
N LYS A 130 11.66 12.43 3.55
CA LYS A 130 10.60 13.34 3.09
C LYS A 130 10.72 13.67 1.59
N ALA A 131 11.95 13.87 1.11
CA ALA A 131 12.25 14.13 -0.30
C ALA A 131 11.85 12.94 -1.18
N GLN A 132 12.26 11.73 -0.78
CA GLN A 132 11.92 10.51 -1.52
C GLN A 132 10.41 10.23 -1.49
N ARG A 133 9.70 10.42 -0.37
CA ARG A 133 8.23 10.28 -0.33
C ARG A 133 7.55 11.25 -1.30
N LYS A 134 8.01 12.49 -1.39
CA LYS A 134 7.48 13.48 -2.32
C LYS A 134 7.73 13.07 -3.77
N LEU A 135 8.93 12.57 -4.08
CA LEU A 135 9.24 12.03 -5.40
C LEU A 135 8.38 10.81 -5.73
N PHE A 136 8.24 9.86 -4.82
CA PHE A 136 7.49 8.63 -5.04
C PHE A 136 6.06 8.88 -5.53
N PHE A 137 5.32 9.80 -4.92
CA PHE A 137 3.93 10.08 -5.30
C PHE A 137 3.76 11.04 -6.48
N ASN A 138 4.75 11.90 -6.78
CA ASN A 138 4.60 12.97 -7.78
C ASN A 138 5.46 12.77 -9.04
N LEU A 139 6.51 11.95 -9.00
CA LEU A 139 7.46 11.81 -10.12
C LEU A 139 6.75 11.31 -11.37
N ARG A 140 5.89 10.29 -11.24
CA ARG A 140 5.16 9.71 -12.38
C ARG A 140 4.18 10.68 -13.03
N SER A 141 3.53 11.55 -12.25
CA SER A 141 2.63 12.58 -12.79
C SER A 141 3.36 13.76 -13.42
N LEU A 142 4.60 14.02 -13.02
CA LEU A 142 5.43 15.09 -13.59
C LEU A 142 6.20 14.66 -14.83
N LYS A 143 6.35 13.34 -15.02
CA LYS A 143 6.97 12.77 -16.20
C LYS A 143 6.03 12.94 -17.40
N GLN A 144 6.47 13.65 -18.42
CA GLN A 144 5.66 13.92 -19.63
C GLN A 144 5.63 12.71 -20.59
N SER A 145 6.62 11.82 -20.49
CA SER A 145 6.82 10.66 -21.37
C SER A 145 7.18 9.40 -20.59
N LEU A 146 7.11 8.23 -21.22
CA LEU A 146 7.58 6.98 -20.61
C LEU A 146 9.10 6.78 -20.75
N SER A 147 9.79 7.61 -21.55
CA SER A 147 11.24 7.53 -21.79
C SER A 147 12.05 7.97 -20.58
N THR A 148 13.31 7.55 -20.48
CA THR A 148 14.22 8.02 -19.44
C THR A 148 14.28 9.55 -19.38
N LEU A 149 14.29 10.12 -18.17
CA LEU A 149 14.32 11.56 -17.96
C LEU A 149 15.62 12.17 -18.52
N GLY A 150 15.47 13.23 -19.29
CA GLY A 150 16.59 14.07 -19.70
C GLY A 150 17.17 14.88 -18.52
N PRO A 151 18.42 15.35 -18.60
CA PRO A 151 19.05 16.15 -17.54
C PRO A 151 18.30 17.45 -17.23
N GLU A 152 17.66 18.06 -18.24
CA GLU A 152 16.83 19.26 -18.07
C GLU A 152 15.54 18.95 -17.29
N GLU A 153 14.87 17.85 -17.62
CA GLU A 153 13.65 17.41 -16.92
C GLU A 153 13.93 17.04 -15.47
N VAL A 154 15.04 16.34 -15.21
CA VAL A 154 15.52 16.03 -13.86
C VAL A 154 15.69 17.31 -13.05
N THR A 155 16.31 18.33 -13.63
CA THR A 155 16.56 19.62 -12.97
C THR A 155 15.25 20.37 -12.69
N ALA A 156 14.33 20.39 -13.65
CA ALA A 156 13.02 21.01 -13.50
C ALA A 156 12.19 20.35 -12.38
N ILE A 157 12.14 19.01 -12.37
CA ILE A 157 11.44 18.24 -11.34
C ILE A 157 12.08 18.44 -9.97
N ALA A 158 13.41 18.44 -9.91
CA ALA A 158 14.18 18.69 -8.68
C ALA A 158 13.83 20.07 -8.08
N GLN A 159 13.79 21.11 -8.92
CA GLN A 159 13.45 22.47 -8.49
C GLN A 159 11.98 22.58 -8.04
N GLN A 160 11.05 22.00 -8.80
CA GLN A 160 9.62 22.02 -8.47
C GLN A 160 9.32 21.28 -7.16
N LEU A 161 9.99 20.15 -6.92
CA LEU A 161 9.79 19.35 -5.72
C LEU A 161 10.70 19.78 -4.56
N GLY A 162 11.71 20.63 -4.79
CA GLY A 162 12.66 21.07 -3.77
C GLY A 162 13.54 19.94 -3.25
N VAL A 163 14.03 19.09 -4.16
CA VAL A 163 14.86 17.91 -3.88
C VAL A 163 16.14 17.95 -4.71
N LYS A 164 17.13 17.09 -4.41
CA LYS A 164 18.38 17.09 -5.18
C LYS A 164 18.18 16.39 -6.53
N PRO A 165 18.81 16.85 -7.64
CA PRO A 165 18.77 16.17 -8.94
C PRO A 165 19.16 14.69 -8.85
N GLY A 166 20.16 14.37 -8.04
CA GLY A 166 20.59 12.97 -7.80
C GLY A 166 19.48 12.08 -7.20
N GLU A 167 18.64 12.63 -6.31
CA GLU A 167 17.51 11.88 -5.74
C GLU A 167 16.42 11.58 -6.78
N VAL A 168 16.24 12.48 -7.76
CA VAL A 168 15.29 12.28 -8.87
C VAL A 168 15.77 11.14 -9.76
N VAL A 169 17.05 11.14 -10.16
CA VAL A 169 17.65 10.08 -10.99
C VAL A 169 17.61 8.74 -10.27
N GLU A 170 17.96 8.71 -8.98
CA GLU A 170 17.88 7.50 -8.17
C GLU A 170 16.45 6.97 -8.08
N MET A 171 15.48 7.85 -7.84
CA MET A 171 14.08 7.46 -7.79
C MET A 171 13.58 6.94 -9.14
N GLU A 172 13.96 7.56 -10.26
CA GLU A 172 13.60 7.08 -11.59
C GLU A 172 14.13 5.66 -11.85
N LYS A 173 15.42 5.41 -11.57
CA LYS A 173 16.02 4.08 -11.73
C LYS A 173 15.26 3.01 -10.96
N ARG A 174 14.77 3.35 -9.76
CA ARG A 174 13.97 2.44 -8.94
C ARG A 174 12.59 2.18 -9.52
N PHE A 175 11.95 3.18 -10.14
CA PHE A 175 10.68 2.99 -10.86
C PHE A 175 10.85 2.17 -12.14
N ALA A 176 11.99 2.26 -12.81
CA ALA A 176 12.31 1.46 -13.99
C ALA A 176 12.66 0.00 -13.66
N GLY A 177 13.24 -0.25 -12.48
CA GLY A 177 13.60 -1.59 -12.01
C GLY A 177 12.38 -2.41 -11.55
N GLN A 178 12.40 -3.71 -11.85
CA GLN A 178 11.45 -4.70 -11.33
C GLN A 178 12.18 -5.71 -10.44
N ASP A 179 11.52 -6.19 -9.38
CA ASP A 179 12.03 -7.29 -8.56
C ASP A 179 11.99 -8.57 -9.41
N VAL A 180 13.12 -9.28 -9.48
CA VAL A 180 13.28 -10.52 -10.26
C VAL A 180 13.34 -11.71 -9.31
N ALA A 181 12.55 -12.75 -9.59
CA ALA A 181 12.62 -14.00 -8.85
C ALA A 181 13.95 -14.70 -9.14
N LEU A 182 14.63 -15.18 -8.09
CA LEU A 182 15.89 -15.92 -8.21
C LEU A 182 15.71 -17.23 -9.00
N GLU A 183 14.56 -17.87 -8.82
CA GLU A 183 14.16 -19.09 -9.49
C GLU A 183 12.68 -18.93 -9.92
N PRO A 184 12.42 -18.44 -11.14
CA PRO A 184 11.07 -18.37 -11.66
C PRO A 184 10.55 -19.79 -11.92
N MET A 185 9.40 -20.12 -11.35
CA MET A 185 8.66 -21.34 -11.71
C MET A 185 8.10 -21.11 -13.12
N CYS A 186 8.78 -21.61 -14.14
CA CYS A 186 8.32 -21.60 -15.52
C CYS A 186 7.70 -22.95 -15.87
N ASP A 187 6.43 -22.95 -16.32
CA ASP A 187 5.72 -24.13 -16.82
C ASP A 187 6.05 -24.43 -18.31
N ASP A 188 6.91 -23.64 -18.94
CA ASP A 188 7.25 -23.77 -20.36
C ASP A 188 8.37 -24.81 -20.54
N GLU A 189 8.19 -25.79 -21.43
CA GLU A 189 9.14 -26.89 -21.71
C GLU A 189 10.48 -26.44 -22.33
N GLY A 190 10.71 -25.12 -22.45
CA GLY A 190 11.98 -24.54 -22.88
C GLY A 190 12.95 -24.35 -21.70
N GLU A 191 14.24 -24.62 -21.91
CA GLU A 191 15.32 -24.32 -20.97
C GLU A 191 15.42 -22.81 -20.68
N THR A 192 14.55 -22.30 -19.81
CA THR A 192 14.66 -20.94 -19.29
C THR A 192 15.67 -20.98 -18.16
N TYR A 193 16.88 -20.50 -18.42
CA TYR A 193 17.92 -20.39 -17.40
C TYR A 193 17.50 -19.36 -16.35
N ALA A 194 17.23 -19.84 -15.14
CA ALA A 194 16.91 -19.03 -13.98
C ALA A 194 18.13 -18.19 -13.54
N PRO A 195 17.93 -17.03 -12.90
CA PRO A 195 19.01 -16.21 -12.35
C PRO A 195 20.05 -16.96 -11.52
N ILE A 196 19.61 -17.93 -10.73
CA ILE A 196 20.49 -18.79 -9.94
C ILE A 196 21.53 -19.56 -10.77
N SER A 197 21.26 -19.81 -12.05
CA SER A 197 22.11 -20.65 -12.92
C SER A 197 23.38 -19.95 -13.39
N TYR A 198 23.39 -18.60 -13.43
CA TYR A 198 24.54 -17.81 -13.87
C TYR A 198 25.21 -17.03 -12.73
N LEU A 199 24.64 -17.06 -11.53
CA LEU A 199 25.23 -16.45 -10.34
C LEU A 199 26.31 -17.41 -9.79
N ALA A 200 27.56 -17.13 -10.11
CA ALA A 200 28.69 -17.81 -9.50
C ALA A 200 28.89 -17.32 -8.06
N ALA A 201 29.17 -18.24 -7.14
CA ALA A 201 29.70 -17.89 -5.83
C ALA A 201 31.23 -17.89 -5.91
N ASP A 202 31.87 -16.82 -5.42
CA ASP A 202 33.32 -16.62 -5.51
C ASP A 202 34.13 -17.71 -4.76
N ASP A 203 33.48 -18.46 -3.86
CA ASP A 203 34.04 -19.56 -3.07
C ASP A 203 33.62 -20.95 -3.55
N ALA A 204 32.74 -21.04 -4.55
CA ALA A 204 32.23 -22.30 -5.08
C ALA A 204 33.08 -22.86 -6.23
N GLU A 205 34.40 -22.69 -6.15
CA GLU A 205 35.29 -23.47 -7.01
C GLU A 205 35.23 -24.95 -6.60
N PRO A 206 35.24 -25.90 -7.55
CA PRO A 206 35.23 -27.33 -7.23
C PRO A 206 36.35 -27.76 -6.28
N GLY A 207 37.50 -27.08 -6.33
CA GLY A 207 38.60 -27.30 -5.38
C GLY A 207 38.27 -26.83 -3.96
N GLY A 208 37.78 -25.59 -3.82
CA GLY A 208 37.45 -25.00 -2.52
C GLY A 208 36.30 -25.71 -1.81
N THR A 209 35.30 -26.19 -2.56
CA THR A 209 34.20 -27.00 -2.01
C THR A 209 34.68 -28.33 -1.45
N LEU A 210 35.56 -29.04 -2.17
CA LEU A 210 36.18 -30.28 -1.69
C LEU A 210 37.07 -30.04 -0.46
N GLU A 211 37.86 -28.96 -0.45
CA GLU A 211 38.68 -28.59 0.72
C GLU A 211 37.82 -28.25 1.94
N HIS A 212 36.68 -27.58 1.75
CA HIS A 212 35.75 -27.25 2.83
C HIS A 212 35.06 -28.50 3.38
N GLU A 213 34.61 -29.41 2.51
CA GLU A 213 34.05 -30.71 2.91
C GLU A 213 35.07 -31.57 3.65
N GLU A 214 36.32 -31.61 3.18
CA GLU A 214 37.41 -32.33 3.84
C GLU A 214 37.76 -31.71 5.20
N SER A 215 37.85 -30.38 5.28
CA SER A 215 38.08 -29.64 6.52
C SER A 215 36.97 -29.87 7.54
N GLU A 216 35.70 -29.85 7.11
CA GLU A 216 34.54 -30.12 7.97
C GLU A 216 34.50 -31.59 8.42
N ARG A 217 34.87 -32.53 7.54
CA ARG A 217 35.01 -33.95 7.88
C ARG A 217 36.11 -34.16 8.92
N LEU A 218 37.26 -33.52 8.77
CA LEU A 218 38.38 -33.59 9.73
C LEU A 218 37.99 -33.00 11.08
N ARG A 219 37.29 -31.84 11.08
CA ARG A 219 36.75 -31.22 12.31
C ARG A 219 35.74 -32.11 13.04
N ARG A 220 34.83 -32.78 12.32
CA ARG A 220 33.89 -33.74 12.94
C ARG A 220 34.55 -35.03 13.41
N ALA A 221 35.64 -35.44 12.76
CA ALA A 221 36.40 -36.62 13.14
C ALA A 221 37.27 -36.42 14.39
N GLY A 222 37.35 -35.18 14.93
CA GLY A 222 37.99 -34.92 16.22
C GLY A 222 39.50 -35.09 16.20
N LEU A 223 40.18 -34.48 15.21
CA LEU A 223 41.60 -34.12 15.30
C LEU A 223 41.73 -32.62 15.54
#